data_AF-A0A4R9AMN9-F1
#
_entry.id   AF-A0A4R9AMN9-F1
#
_cell.length_a   1.000
_cell.length_b   1.000
_cell.length_c   1.000
_cell.angle_alpha   90.00
_cell.angle_beta   90.00
_cell.angle_gamma   90.00
#
_symmetry.space_group_name_H-M   'P 1'
#
loop_
_entity.id
_entity.type
_entity.pdbx_description
1 polymer ?
#
loop_
_entity_poly.entity_id
_entity_poly.type
_entity_poly.pdbx_seq_one_letter_code
_entity_poly.pdbx_strand_id
1 'polypeptide(L)'
;MTIQTKTPNLLGNPPIPVQAKLAAAWTSFMFLYIYVDYFHLYKPGAIDDILVGVVFKFDISPTLLTIMLASVAIPALMVMLSMTLPARVNRATNLVVALLYIPYSVFNAAGASWDWAFFYGLSIGLEVLLLAFIVRSAWTWPRTPAVPAGPATTDLRQDLRQDLRQ
;
A
#
# COMPACT_ATOMS: atom_id res chain seq x y z
N MET A 1 -18.71 44.22 -24.13
CA MET A 1 -18.72 43.08 -23.18
C MET A 1 -18.37 41.82 -23.95
N THR A 2 -17.14 41.34 -23.84
CA THR A 2 -16.68 40.09 -24.46
C THR A 2 -16.70 38.99 -23.39
N ILE A 3 -17.55 37.99 -23.57
CA ILE A 3 -17.59 36.80 -22.71
C ILE A 3 -16.38 35.94 -23.10
N GLN A 4 -15.32 36.02 -22.29
CA GLN A 4 -14.20 35.08 -22.36
C GLN A 4 -14.69 33.70 -21.93
N THR A 5 -14.96 32.83 -22.89
CA THR A 5 -15.17 31.40 -22.65
C THR A 5 -13.83 30.81 -22.25
N LYS A 6 -13.62 30.65 -20.94
CA LYS A 6 -12.45 29.96 -20.39
C LYS A 6 -12.56 28.49 -20.78
N THR A 7 -11.91 28.09 -21.87
CA THR A 7 -11.78 26.69 -22.29
C THR A 7 -11.30 25.87 -21.09
N PRO A 8 -12.02 24.82 -20.67
CA PRO A 8 -11.56 23.96 -19.58
C PRO A 8 -10.23 23.33 -20.01
N ASN A 9 -9.24 23.40 -19.13
CA ASN A 9 -7.96 22.74 -19.33
C ASN A 9 -8.21 21.23 -19.50
N LEU A 10 -7.82 20.67 -20.65
CA LEU A 10 -8.31 19.38 -21.20
C LEU A 10 -7.82 18.11 -20.48
N LEU A 11 -7.21 18.23 -19.29
CA LEU A 11 -6.82 17.10 -18.45
C LEU A 11 -7.22 17.37 -16.99
N GLY A 12 -8.46 16.99 -16.63
CA GLY A 12 -8.93 17.04 -15.25
C GLY A 12 -8.41 15.85 -14.44
N ASN A 13 -7.78 16.10 -13.28
CA ASN A 13 -7.39 15.07 -12.32
C ASN A 13 -8.36 15.07 -11.13
N PRO A 14 -9.40 14.22 -11.11
CA PRO A 14 -10.29 14.15 -9.97
C PRO A 14 -9.54 13.71 -8.70
N PRO A 15 -9.99 14.13 -7.50
CA PRO A 15 -9.36 13.72 -6.25
C PRO A 15 -9.38 12.19 -6.09
N ILE A 16 -8.21 11.57 -5.91
CA ILE A 16 -8.08 10.13 -5.67
C ILE A 16 -8.20 9.85 -4.16
N PRO A 17 -9.11 8.95 -3.72
CA PRO A 17 -9.21 8.53 -2.33
C PRO A 17 -7.89 7.93 -1.80
N VAL A 18 -7.58 8.14 -0.52
CA VAL A 18 -6.33 7.63 0.09
C VAL A 18 -6.26 6.10 -0.02
N GLN A 19 -7.40 5.41 0.14
CA GLN A 19 -7.56 3.98 -0.08
C GLN A 19 -7.00 3.52 -1.42
N ALA A 20 -7.38 4.21 -2.50
CA ALA A 20 -6.96 3.86 -3.86
C ALA A 20 -5.46 4.11 -4.05
N LYS A 21 -4.89 5.15 -3.43
CA LYS A 21 -3.45 5.39 -3.44
C LYS A 21 -2.68 4.29 -2.71
N LEU A 22 -3.18 3.87 -1.55
CA LEU A 22 -2.58 2.78 -0.76
C LEU A 22 -2.65 1.45 -1.52
N ALA A 23 -3.82 1.12 -2.08
CA ALA A 23 -4.00 -0.09 -2.88
C ALA A 23 -3.09 -0.09 -4.12
N ALA A 24 -3.01 1.03 -4.85
CA ALA A 24 -2.11 1.17 -5.98
C ALA A 24 -0.64 0.99 -5.56
N ALA A 25 -0.22 1.58 -4.45
CA ALA A 25 1.14 1.44 -3.95
C ALA A 25 1.48 0.00 -3.53
N TRP A 26 0.58 -0.71 -2.84
CA TRP A 26 0.76 -2.13 -2.52
C TRP A 26 0.81 -3.01 -3.77
N THR A 27 -0.02 -2.71 -4.77
CA THR A 27 0.03 -3.41 -6.07
C THR A 27 1.37 -3.18 -6.77
N SER A 28 1.84 -1.93 -6.83
CA SER A 28 3.17 -1.61 -7.39
C SER A 28 4.29 -2.30 -6.62
N PHE A 29 4.23 -2.29 -5.30
CA PHE A 29 5.19 -2.99 -4.44
C PHE A 29 5.18 -4.48 -4.73
N MET A 30 4.00 -5.09 -4.83
CA MET A 30 3.86 -6.51 -5.13
C MET A 30 4.46 -6.90 -6.48
N PHE A 31 4.16 -6.15 -7.53
CA PHE A 31 4.74 -6.43 -8.85
C PHE A 31 6.26 -6.26 -8.85
N LEU A 32 6.77 -5.18 -8.25
CA LEU A 32 8.20 -4.97 -8.15
C LEU A 32 8.88 -6.12 -7.41
N TYR A 33 8.35 -6.49 -6.24
CA TYR A 33 8.87 -7.55 -5.39
C TYR A 33 8.92 -8.90 -6.13
N ILE A 34 7.82 -9.27 -6.81
CA ILE A 34 7.77 -10.50 -7.61
C ILE A 34 8.81 -10.48 -8.73
N TYR A 35 9.02 -9.35 -9.41
CA TYR A 35 10.03 -9.26 -10.46
C TYR A 35 11.46 -9.29 -9.90
N VAL A 36 11.70 -8.76 -8.70
CA VAL A 36 13.00 -8.86 -8.02
C VAL A 36 13.32 -10.33 -7.73
N ASP A 37 12.37 -11.09 -7.19
CA ASP A 37 12.50 -12.53 -6.95
C ASP A 37 12.70 -13.28 -8.28
N TYR A 38 11.94 -12.92 -9.31
CA TYR A 38 12.07 -13.51 -10.64
C TYR A 38 13.45 -13.26 -11.25
N PHE A 39 13.99 -12.04 -11.14
CA PHE A 39 15.33 -11.72 -11.62
C PHE A 39 16.43 -12.39 -10.79
N HIS A 40 16.19 -12.65 -9.51
CA HIS A 40 17.12 -13.40 -8.68
C HIS A 40 17.40 -14.79 -9.25
N LEU A 41 16.42 -15.44 -9.88
CA LEU A 41 16.60 -16.74 -10.53
C LEU A 41 17.65 -16.72 -11.65
N TYR A 42 17.92 -15.57 -12.27
CA TYR A 42 18.95 -15.45 -13.31
C TYR A 42 20.36 -15.22 -12.77
N LYS A 43 20.52 -15.05 -11.45
CA LYS A 43 21.85 -14.93 -10.84
C LYS A 43 22.58 -16.28 -10.95
N PRO A 44 23.89 -16.26 -11.29
CA PRO A 44 24.69 -17.48 -11.30
C PRO A 44 24.57 -18.24 -9.97
N GLY A 45 24.38 -19.55 -10.05
CA GLY A 45 24.19 -20.44 -8.90
C GLY A 45 22.76 -20.53 -8.37
N ALA A 46 21.88 -19.55 -8.62
CA ALA A 46 20.53 -19.56 -8.03
C ALA A 46 19.67 -20.75 -8.50
N ILE A 47 19.68 -21.05 -9.80
CA ILE A 47 18.97 -22.24 -10.33
C ILE A 47 19.64 -23.54 -9.88
N ASP A 48 20.97 -23.58 -9.85
CA ASP A 48 21.72 -24.77 -9.44
C ASP A 48 21.41 -25.13 -7.98
N ASP A 49 21.37 -24.13 -7.09
CA ASP A 49 20.97 -24.29 -5.69
C ASP A 49 19.54 -24.83 -5.59
N ILE A 50 18.60 -24.29 -6.37
CA ILE A 50 17.20 -24.76 -6.39
C ILE A 50 17.11 -26.22 -6.84
N LEU A 51 17.90 -26.64 -7.83
CA LEU A 51 17.93 -28.03 -8.33
C LEU A 51 18.43 -29.03 -7.29
N VAL A 52 19.30 -28.60 -6.38
CA VAL A 52 19.75 -29.41 -5.24
C VAL A 52 18.91 -29.20 -3.97
N GLY A 53 17.80 -28.47 -4.07
CA GLY A 53 16.84 -28.31 -2.99
C GLY A 53 17.15 -27.19 -2.01
N VAL A 54 17.93 -26.18 -2.41
CA VAL A 54 18.31 -25.03 -1.56
C VAL A 54 17.77 -23.74 -2.16
N VAL A 55 17.28 -22.83 -1.30
CA VAL A 55 16.98 -21.45 -1.67
C VAL A 55 17.66 -20.50 -0.68
N PHE A 56 18.45 -19.56 -1.22
CA PHE A 56 19.30 -18.65 -0.45
C PHE A 56 20.35 -19.38 0.41
N LYS A 57 19.96 -19.88 1.59
CA LYS A 57 20.80 -20.63 2.55
C LYS A 57 20.02 -21.73 3.29
N PHE A 58 18.79 -22.00 2.86
CA PHE A 58 17.85 -22.86 3.56
C PHE A 58 17.43 -24.02 2.65
N ASP A 59 17.27 -25.20 3.26
CA ASP A 59 16.69 -26.34 2.59
C ASP A 59 15.22 -26.08 2.26
N ILE A 60 14.85 -26.37 1.02
CA ILE A 60 13.48 -26.30 0.55
C ILE A 60 12.66 -27.33 1.32
N SER A 61 11.68 -26.83 2.07
CA SER A 61 10.76 -27.62 2.87
C SER A 61 9.35 -27.06 2.78
N PRO A 62 8.30 -27.87 3.02
CA PRO A 62 6.92 -27.38 3.07
C PRO A 62 6.76 -26.19 4.02
N THR A 63 7.45 -26.21 5.16
CA THR A 63 7.45 -25.12 6.15
C THR A 63 8.03 -23.84 5.56
N LEU A 64 9.21 -23.90 4.94
CA LEU A 64 9.86 -22.73 4.34
C LEU A 64 8.98 -22.13 3.23
N LEU A 65 8.45 -22.95 2.33
CA LEU A 65 7.58 -22.49 1.25
C LEU A 65 6.29 -21.88 1.78
N THR A 66 5.74 -22.41 2.88
CA THR A 66 4.57 -21.82 3.54
C THR A 66 4.90 -20.45 4.14
N ILE A 67 6.07 -20.28 4.74
CA ILE A 67 6.52 -18.97 5.26
C ILE A 67 6.70 -17.96 4.11
N MET A 68 7.32 -18.38 3.00
CA MET A 68 7.47 -17.53 1.81
C MET A 68 6.10 -17.13 1.23
N LEU A 69 5.16 -18.07 1.13
CA LEU A 69 3.78 -17.80 0.71
C LEU A 69 3.10 -16.81 1.65
N ALA A 70 3.19 -17.03 2.96
CA ALA A 70 2.60 -16.14 3.95
C ALA A 70 3.19 -14.72 3.85
N SER A 71 4.50 -14.61 3.60
CA SER A 71 5.17 -13.34 3.36
C SER A 71 4.59 -12.62 2.14
N VAL A 72 4.50 -13.25 0.97
CA VAL A 72 3.94 -12.57 -0.22
C VAL A 72 2.42 -12.36 -0.15
N ALA A 73 1.70 -13.16 0.64
CA ALA A 73 0.26 -13.01 0.84
C ALA A 73 -0.09 -11.71 1.58
N ILE A 74 0.75 -11.22 2.51
CA ILE A 74 0.50 -9.99 3.24
C ILE A 74 0.32 -8.78 2.31
N PRO A 75 1.30 -8.41 1.46
CA PRO A 75 1.16 -7.27 0.57
C PRO A 75 0.07 -7.50 -0.50
N ALA A 76 -0.16 -8.74 -0.94
CA ALA A 76 -1.30 -9.07 -1.81
C ALA A 76 -2.65 -8.78 -1.14
N LEU A 77 -2.83 -9.18 0.12
CA LEU A 77 -4.04 -8.87 0.90
C LEU A 77 -4.17 -7.38 1.18
N MET A 78 -3.05 -6.67 1.41
CA MET A 78 -3.06 -5.23 1.64
C MET A 78 -3.65 -4.44 0.47
N VAL A 79 -3.56 -4.94 -0.77
CA VAL A 79 -4.26 -4.35 -1.93
C VAL A 79 -5.76 -4.30 -1.67
N MET A 80 -6.36 -5.44 -1.28
CA MET A 80 -7.80 -5.54 -1.01
C MET A 80 -8.19 -4.82 0.29
N LEU A 81 -7.44 -5.04 1.36
CA LEU A 81 -7.70 -4.48 2.69
C LEU A 81 -7.64 -2.94 2.68
N SER A 82 -6.76 -2.35 1.86
CA SER A 82 -6.70 -0.90 1.70
C SER A 82 -7.97 -0.30 1.13
N MET A 83 -8.78 -1.07 0.41
CA MET A 83 -10.05 -0.63 -0.17
C MET A 83 -11.27 -0.94 0.70
N THR A 84 -11.19 -1.96 1.55
CA THR A 84 -12.36 -2.50 2.26
C THR A 84 -12.39 -2.18 3.76
N LEU A 85 -11.23 -1.98 4.40
CA LEU A 85 -11.18 -1.75 5.84
C LEU A 85 -11.70 -0.34 6.21
N PRO A 86 -12.39 -0.19 7.36
CA PRO A 86 -12.75 1.10 7.92
C PRO A 86 -11.50 1.97 8.13
N ALA A 87 -11.62 3.28 7.86
CA ALA A 87 -10.47 4.20 7.78
C ALA A 87 -9.49 4.12 8.96
N ARG A 88 -10.00 4.00 10.20
CA ARG A 88 -9.15 3.90 11.41
C ARG A 88 -8.29 2.63 11.41
N VAL A 89 -8.90 1.48 11.12
CA VAL A 89 -8.21 0.19 11.09
C VAL A 89 -7.26 0.15 9.90
N ASN A 90 -7.75 0.56 8.73
CA ASN A 90 -6.99 0.63 7.49
C ASN A 90 -5.69 1.42 7.64
N ARG A 91 -5.76 2.61 8.27
CA ARG A 91 -4.60 3.45 8.58
C ARG A 91 -3.60 2.73 9.48
N ALA A 92 -4.06 2.11 10.56
CA ALA A 92 -3.19 1.41 11.50
C ALA A 92 -2.50 0.20 10.83
N THR A 93 -3.26 -0.61 10.11
CA THR A 93 -2.75 -1.77 9.38
C THR A 93 -1.71 -1.36 8.35
N ASN A 94 -1.98 -0.34 7.52
CA ASN A 94 -1.02 0.15 6.53
C ASN A 94 0.30 0.63 7.16
N LEU A 95 0.23 1.37 8.28
CA LEU A 95 1.43 1.83 8.98
C LEU A 95 2.25 0.67 9.53
N VAL A 96 1.61 -0.27 10.24
CA VAL A 96 2.31 -1.42 10.85
C VAL A 96 2.94 -2.28 9.78
N VAL A 97 2.18 -2.68 8.75
CA VAL A 97 2.68 -3.57 7.71
C VAL A 97 3.79 -2.87 6.91
N ALA A 98 3.62 -1.62 6.48
CA ALA A 98 4.65 -0.94 5.72
C ALA A 98 5.95 -0.77 6.52
N LEU A 99 5.87 -0.46 7.82
CA LEU A 99 7.05 -0.33 8.68
C LEU A 99 7.77 -1.67 8.91
N LEU A 100 7.04 -2.79 8.96
CA LEU A 100 7.64 -4.13 9.03
C LEU A 100 8.32 -4.54 7.72
N TYR A 101 7.77 -4.12 6.58
CA TYR A 101 8.34 -4.45 5.28
C TYR A 101 9.62 -3.67 4.95
N ILE A 102 9.86 -2.50 5.56
CA ILE A 102 11.10 -1.73 5.34
C ILE A 102 12.35 -2.54 5.71
N PRO A 103 12.52 -3.04 6.96
CA PRO A 103 13.68 -3.85 7.31
C PRO A 103 13.70 -5.19 6.57
N TYR A 104 12.53 -5.75 6.24
CA TYR A 104 12.43 -6.97 5.44
C TYR A 104 13.00 -6.79 4.03
N SER A 105 12.64 -5.71 3.32
CA SER A 105 13.22 -5.36 2.01
C SER A 105 14.74 -5.16 2.10
N VAL A 106 15.24 -4.54 3.16
CA VAL A 106 16.69 -4.37 3.36
C VAL A 106 17.39 -5.72 3.57
N PHE A 107 16.75 -6.66 4.28
CA PHE A 107 17.29 -8.00 4.50
C PHE A 107 17.46 -8.80 3.21
N ASN A 108 16.71 -8.50 2.13
CA ASN A 108 16.84 -9.21 0.86
C ASN A 108 18.23 -9.07 0.19
N ALA A 109 19.04 -8.07 0.58
CA ALA A 109 20.43 -7.96 0.13
C ALA A 109 21.44 -8.67 1.04
N ALA A 110 21.00 -9.34 2.11
CA ALA A 110 21.89 -10.01 3.05
C ALA A 110 22.76 -11.06 2.34
N GLY A 111 24.08 -10.94 2.44
CA GLY A 111 25.01 -11.86 1.78
C GLY A 111 25.17 -11.66 0.28
N ALA A 112 24.62 -10.60 -0.31
CA ALA A 112 24.87 -10.24 -1.70
C ALA A 112 26.34 -9.83 -1.94
N SER A 113 26.90 -10.23 -3.08
CA SER A 113 28.22 -9.72 -3.52
C SER A 113 28.13 -8.31 -4.07
N TRP A 114 29.27 -7.61 -4.12
CA TRP A 114 29.38 -6.26 -4.67
C TRP A 114 29.00 -6.16 -6.15
N ASP A 115 29.15 -7.24 -6.92
CA ASP A 115 28.75 -7.28 -8.34
C ASP A 115 27.24 -7.02 -8.54
N TRP A 116 26.44 -7.31 -7.50
CA TRP A 116 24.99 -7.13 -7.51
C TRP A 116 24.53 -5.91 -6.71
N ALA A 117 25.45 -5.07 -6.23
CA ALA A 117 25.12 -3.93 -5.38
C ALA A 117 24.17 -2.95 -6.07
N PHE A 118 24.34 -2.71 -7.38
CA PHE A 118 23.42 -1.83 -8.12
C PHE A 118 22.01 -2.42 -8.24
N PHE A 119 21.91 -3.72 -8.54
CA PHE A 119 20.62 -4.42 -8.62
C PHE A 119 19.86 -4.35 -7.30
N TYR A 120 20.53 -4.67 -6.18
CA TYR A 120 19.91 -4.61 -4.86
C TYR A 120 19.66 -3.18 -4.39
N GLY A 121 20.59 -2.25 -4.63
CA GLY A 121 20.43 -0.85 -4.27
C GLY A 121 19.22 -0.21 -4.98
N LEU A 122 19.05 -0.48 -6.28
CA LEU A 122 17.91 0.02 -7.05
C LEU A 122 16.59 -0.64 -6.61
N SER A 123 16.56 -1.97 -6.50
CA SER A 123 15.34 -2.70 -6.10
C SER A 123 14.89 -2.31 -4.69
N ILE A 124 15.78 -2.41 -3.70
CA ILE A 124 15.48 -2.01 -2.30
C ILE A 124 15.14 -0.53 -2.23
N GLY A 125 15.84 0.32 -2.99
CA GLY A 125 15.53 1.75 -3.06
C GLY A 125 14.10 2.00 -3.52
N LEU A 126 13.67 1.38 -4.61
CA LEU A 126 12.30 1.52 -5.14
C LEU A 126 11.25 0.92 -4.20
N GLU A 127 11.53 -0.25 -3.61
CA GLU A 127 10.67 -0.89 -2.60
C GLU A 127 10.47 0.02 -1.38
N VAL A 128 11.55 0.54 -0.80
CA VAL A 128 11.51 1.42 0.37
C VAL A 128 10.84 2.75 0.02
N LEU A 129 11.01 3.28 -1.21
CA LEU A 129 10.29 4.48 -1.65
C LEU A 129 8.77 4.25 -1.70
N LEU A 130 8.32 3.10 -2.21
CA LEU A 130 6.89 2.74 -2.21
C LEU A 130 6.37 2.57 -0.78
N LEU A 131 7.12 1.91 0.10
CA LEU A 131 6.75 1.74 1.51
C LEU A 131 6.72 3.08 2.25
N ALA A 132 7.68 3.98 2.01
CA ALA A 132 7.69 5.32 2.55
C ALA A 132 6.49 6.15 2.06
N PHE A 133 6.09 5.98 0.78
CA PHE A 133 4.87 6.58 0.24
C PHE A 133 3.61 6.06 0.95
N ILE A 134 3.52 4.76 1.22
CA ILE A 134 2.42 4.14 1.99
C ILE A 134 2.36 4.72 3.40
N VAL A 135 3.51 4.74 4.10
CA VAL A 135 3.61 5.31 5.46
C VAL A 135 3.16 6.77 5.47
N ARG A 136 3.66 7.59 4.53
CA ARG A 136 3.28 9.00 4.43
C ARG A 136 1.78 9.15 4.16
N SER A 137 1.24 8.41 3.20
CA SER A 137 -0.18 8.49 2.82
C SER A 137 -1.12 8.07 3.94
N ALA A 138 -0.78 7.00 4.67
CA ALA A 138 -1.54 6.57 5.84
C ALA A 138 -1.38 7.56 7.01
N TRP A 139 -0.17 8.10 7.23
CA TRP A 139 0.10 9.03 8.32
C TRP A 139 -0.71 10.32 8.21
N THR A 140 -0.74 10.92 7.02
CA THR A 140 -1.41 12.20 6.75
C THR A 140 -2.91 12.08 6.49
N TRP A 141 -3.47 10.86 6.50
CA TRP A 141 -4.90 10.64 6.32
C TRP A 141 -5.70 11.41 7.39
N PRO A 142 -6.59 12.36 7.00
CA PRO A 142 -7.39 13.15 7.94
C PRO A 142 -8.19 12.28 8.91
N ARG A 143 -8.11 12.64 10.19
CA ARG A 143 -8.96 12.09 11.25
C ARG A 143 -10.24 12.90 11.29
N THR A 144 -11.24 12.55 10.50
CA THR A 144 -12.57 13.10 10.76
C THR A 144 -13.15 12.30 11.93
N PRO A 145 -13.40 12.90 13.11
CA PRO A 145 -14.28 12.27 14.08
C PRO A 145 -15.63 12.09 13.40
N ALA A 146 -16.30 10.95 13.58
CA ALA A 146 -17.71 10.86 13.22
C ALA A 146 -18.39 12.06 13.86
N VAL A 147 -18.86 13.01 13.04
CA VAL A 147 -19.65 14.14 13.53
C VAL A 147 -20.79 13.48 14.28
N PRO A 148 -20.91 13.67 15.62
CA PRO A 148 -22.11 13.21 16.31
C PRO A 148 -23.25 13.84 15.53
N ALA A 149 -24.23 13.05 15.11
CA ALA A 149 -25.46 13.59 14.58
C ALA A 149 -26.06 14.47 15.68
N GLY A 150 -25.68 15.75 15.70
CA GLY A 150 -26.24 16.74 16.59
C GLY A 150 -27.73 16.82 16.28
N PRO A 151 -28.58 17.08 17.29
CA PRO A 151 -30.03 17.10 17.11
C PRO A 151 -30.47 18.35 16.30
N ALA A 152 -30.17 18.36 15.01
CA ALA A 152 -30.54 19.44 14.08
C ALA A 152 -31.86 19.14 13.34
N THR A 153 -32.62 18.13 13.79
CA THR A 153 -33.92 17.76 13.18
C THR A 153 -35.09 17.89 14.15
N THR A 154 -34.87 18.30 15.40
CA THR A 154 -35.95 18.48 16.38
C THR A 154 -36.50 19.90 16.35
N ASP A 155 -35.66 20.93 16.21
CA ASP A 155 -36.11 22.34 16.19
C ASP A 155 -36.94 22.68 14.96
N LEU A 156 -36.49 22.30 13.76
CA LEU A 156 -37.20 22.62 12.51
C LEU A 156 -38.61 22.00 12.45
N ARG A 157 -38.85 20.92 13.19
CA ARG A 157 -40.14 20.22 13.26
C ARG A 157 -41.08 20.83 14.30
N GLN A 158 -40.54 21.57 15.27
CA GLN A 158 -41.32 22.28 16.28
C GLN A 158 -41.78 23.64 15.74
N ASP A 159 -40.91 24.38 15.04
CA ASP A 159 -41.26 25.65 14.39
C ASP A 159 -42.37 25.47 13.35
N LEU A 160 -42.23 24.47 12.47
CA LEU A 160 -43.26 24.15 11.47
C LEU A 160 -44.60 23.71 12.08
N ARG A 161 -44.62 23.24 13.33
CA ARG A 161 -45.85 22.88 14.04
C ARG A 161 -46.48 24.05 14.78
N GLN A 162 -45.73 25.10 15.08
CA GLN A 162 -46.26 26.33 15.67
C GLN A 162 -46.85 27.25 14.60
N ASP A 163 -46.23 27.33 13.42
CA ASP A 163 -46.75 28.13 12.29
C ASP A 163 -48.06 27.59 11.71
N LEU A 164 -48.30 26.27 11.79
CA LEU A 164 -49.56 25.66 11.35
C LEU A 164 -50.70 25.76 12.37
N ARG A 165 -50.46 26.40 13.52
CA ARG A 165 -51.46 26.59 14.60
C ARG A 165 -51.91 28.05 14.79
N GLN A 166 -51.44 28.97 13.95
CA GLN A 166 -51.96 30.35 13.84
C GLN A 166 -52.82 30.47 12.58
#